data_AF-A0A2V6ABH4-F1
#
_entry.id   AF-A0A2V6ABH4-F1
#
_cell.length_a   1.000
_cell.length_b   1.000
_cell.length_c   1.000
_cell.angle_alpha   90.00
_cell.angle_beta   90.00
_cell.angle_gamma   90.00
#
_symmetry.space_group_name_H-M   'P 1'
#
loop_
_entity.id
_entity.type
_entity.pdbx_description
1 polymer ?
#
loop_
_entity_poly.entity_id
_entity_poly.type
_entity_poly.pdbx_seq_one_letter_code
_entity_poly.pdbx_strand_id
1 'polypeptide(L)'
;MATCSSPPIPDKNASGDNQYGQDICRQDMIDYFWTTYGFNGNKAYWENGWGWHDPCNTDLPLARTFNGCYALTYSAQDYLNDAWDAPQNILQWGRRFVRESIDDLRAKCGDGTADASESGGTVELYLGYFYNEAVPERASTLCHEARHVGGKPHNAKFPSGSVYGAGKNGADSDWDYQGAWTYDAGFTAWYGVEGARTTSALKTLGRQIANKILNNAFATHPGFNV
;
A
#
# COMPACT_ATOMS: atom_id res chain seq x y z
N MET A 1 1.05 24.80 -4.76
CA MET A 1 0.53 23.42 -4.59
C MET A 1 -0.91 23.40 -5.07
N ALA A 2 -1.32 22.37 -5.80
CA ALA A 2 -2.74 22.18 -6.11
C ALA A 2 -3.53 22.01 -4.81
N THR A 3 -4.69 22.64 -4.72
CA THR A 3 -5.63 22.48 -3.61
C THR A 3 -6.67 21.44 -3.99
N CYS A 4 -6.89 20.44 -3.14
CA CYS A 4 -7.97 19.48 -3.27
C CYS A 4 -8.74 19.39 -1.95
N SER A 5 -9.98 18.90 -2.05
CA SER A 5 -10.81 18.60 -0.91
C SER A 5 -10.77 17.11 -0.61
N SER A 6 -10.78 16.75 0.68
CA SER A 6 -11.04 15.37 1.09
C SER A 6 -12.35 14.89 0.46
N PRO A 7 -12.38 13.71 -0.19
CA PRO A 7 -13.63 13.05 -0.52
C PRO A 7 -14.38 12.64 0.77
N PRO A 8 -15.63 12.17 0.67
CA PRO A 8 -16.35 11.60 1.81
C PRO A 8 -15.52 10.51 2.50
N ILE A 9 -15.50 10.55 3.83
CA ILE A 9 -14.74 9.58 4.62
C ILE A 9 -15.38 8.19 4.46
N PRO A 10 -14.62 7.16 4.02
CA PRO A 10 -15.16 5.80 3.88
C PRO A 10 -15.49 5.19 5.23
N ASP A 11 -16.24 4.08 5.23
CA ASP A 11 -16.50 3.31 6.45
C ASP A 11 -15.17 2.84 7.06
N LYS A 12 -14.83 3.40 8.22
CA LYS A 12 -13.57 3.16 8.95
C LYS A 12 -13.49 1.76 9.55
N ASN A 13 -14.60 1.06 9.73
CA ASN A 13 -14.59 -0.34 10.13
C ASN A 13 -14.32 -1.25 8.93
N ALA A 14 -14.99 -0.99 7.80
CA ALA A 14 -14.83 -1.78 6.59
C ALA A 14 -13.41 -1.66 5.99
N SER A 15 -12.87 -0.44 5.97
CA SER A 15 -11.50 -0.15 5.50
C SER A 15 -10.41 -0.59 6.49
N GLY A 16 -10.75 -0.82 7.76
CA GLY A 16 -9.80 -1.17 8.82
C GLY A 16 -9.18 0.01 9.55
N ASP A 17 -9.52 1.26 9.18
CA ASP A 17 -8.97 2.45 9.81
C ASP A 17 -9.22 2.53 11.32
N ASN A 18 -10.36 2.03 11.82
CA ASN A 18 -10.62 1.95 13.27
C ASN A 18 -9.83 0.83 13.96
N GLN A 19 -9.59 -0.28 13.28
CA GLN A 19 -8.83 -1.42 13.84
C GLN A 19 -7.38 -1.03 14.11
N TYR A 20 -6.77 -0.29 13.19
CA TYR A 20 -5.37 0.11 13.25
C TYR A 20 -5.15 1.49 13.89
N GLY A 21 -6.15 2.38 13.82
CA GLY A 21 -6.12 3.73 14.38
C GLY A 21 -5.70 3.79 15.85
N GLN A 22 -6.12 2.81 16.65
CA GLN A 22 -5.76 2.71 18.07
C GLN A 22 -4.26 2.43 18.29
N ASP A 23 -3.61 1.71 17.37
CA ASP A 23 -2.22 1.30 17.50
C ASP A 23 -1.28 2.39 17.00
N ILE A 24 -1.64 3.05 15.89
CA ILE A 24 -0.81 4.09 15.26
C ILE A 24 -0.76 5.39 16.06
N CYS A 25 -1.70 5.61 16.99
CA CYS A 25 -1.74 6.82 17.82
C CYS A 25 -0.83 6.74 19.06
N ARG A 26 -0.03 5.69 19.20
CA ARG A 26 1.00 5.62 20.24
C ARG A 26 2.25 6.37 19.78
N GLN A 27 2.83 7.21 20.64
CA GLN A 27 3.97 8.06 20.27
C GLN A 27 5.17 7.26 19.74
N ASP A 28 5.44 6.07 20.31
CA ASP A 28 6.49 5.17 19.85
C ASP A 28 6.27 4.69 18.40
N MET A 29 5.01 4.47 18.00
CA MET A 29 4.68 4.12 16.61
C MET A 29 4.80 5.32 15.68
N ILE A 30 4.33 6.49 16.12
CA ILE A 30 4.44 7.75 15.37
C ILE A 30 5.91 8.04 15.06
N ASP A 31 6.78 8.02 16.08
CA ASP A 31 8.22 8.26 15.94
C ASP A 31 8.89 7.23 15.03
N TYR A 32 8.49 5.96 15.17
CA TYR A 32 8.95 4.89 14.29
C TYR A 32 8.60 5.16 12.83
N PHE A 33 7.33 5.46 12.51
CA PHE A 33 6.91 5.70 11.13
C PHE A 33 7.56 6.94 10.52
N TRP A 34 7.68 8.03 11.29
CA TRP A 34 8.38 9.24 10.85
C TRP A 34 9.80 8.95 10.40
N THR A 35 10.51 8.12 11.17
CA THR A 35 11.92 7.80 10.93
C THR A 35 12.09 6.78 9.81
N THR A 36 11.13 5.89 9.65
CA THR A 36 11.32 4.63 8.91
C THR A 36 10.82 4.67 7.47
N TYR A 37 9.73 5.41 7.20
CA TYR A 37 9.02 5.33 5.91
C TYR A 37 9.11 6.61 5.08
N GLY A 38 10.26 7.28 5.12
CA GLY A 38 10.56 8.38 4.19
C GLY A 38 9.77 9.67 4.47
N PHE A 39 9.33 9.90 5.70
CA PHE A 39 8.64 11.14 6.08
C PHE A 39 9.58 12.21 6.67
N ASN A 40 10.81 11.84 7.00
CA ASN A 40 11.75 12.77 7.60
C ASN A 40 12.24 13.79 6.55
N GLY A 41 12.10 15.08 6.85
CA GLY A 41 12.52 16.16 5.94
C GLY A 41 11.49 16.58 4.89
N ASN A 42 10.30 15.96 4.84
CA ASN A 42 9.27 16.26 3.83
C ASN A 42 7.95 16.82 4.42
N LYS A 43 8.00 17.35 5.64
CA LYS A 43 6.90 17.98 6.38
C LYS A 43 5.92 18.80 5.54
N ALA A 44 6.43 19.61 4.61
CA ALA A 44 5.61 20.48 3.77
C ALA A 44 4.56 19.74 2.93
N TYR A 45 4.78 18.45 2.62
CA TYR A 45 3.83 17.60 1.90
C TYR A 45 2.74 17.00 2.81
N TRP A 46 2.89 17.10 4.12
CA TRP A 46 1.97 16.53 5.11
C TRP A 46 1.28 17.61 5.97
N GLU A 47 1.63 18.88 5.81
CA GLU A 47 0.94 20.02 6.41
C GLU A 47 -0.34 20.42 5.66
N ASN A 48 -1.01 21.52 6.02
CA ASN A 48 -2.12 22.10 5.25
C ASN A 48 -3.32 21.16 4.97
N GLY A 49 -3.68 20.34 5.97
CA GLY A 49 -4.83 19.42 5.88
C GLY A 49 -4.46 17.97 5.58
N TRP A 50 -3.18 17.66 5.33
CA TRP A 50 -2.72 16.27 5.12
C TRP A 50 -2.50 15.48 6.42
N GLY A 51 -2.43 16.16 7.58
CA GLY A 51 -2.47 15.51 8.91
C GLY A 51 -1.19 15.60 9.75
N TRP A 52 -0.15 16.32 9.33
CA TRP A 52 1.12 16.45 10.07
C TRP A 52 0.95 16.81 11.56
N HIS A 53 0.03 17.72 11.86
CA HIS A 53 -0.24 18.18 13.23
C HIS A 53 -1.28 17.34 13.97
N ASP A 54 -1.88 16.36 13.31
CA ASP A 54 -2.92 15.49 13.85
C ASP A 54 -2.74 14.05 13.31
N PRO A 55 -1.60 13.41 13.61
CA PRO A 55 -1.20 12.12 13.00
C PRO A 55 -2.06 10.93 13.44
N CYS A 56 -2.91 11.12 14.45
CA CYS A 56 -3.85 10.09 14.93
C CYS A 56 -5.21 10.14 14.22
N ASN A 57 -5.52 11.23 13.52
CA ASN A 57 -6.84 11.44 12.96
C ASN A 57 -7.01 10.67 11.66
N THR A 58 -7.68 9.51 11.75
CA THR A 58 -7.95 8.62 10.62
C THR A 58 -8.94 9.18 9.60
N ASP A 59 -9.42 10.42 9.75
CA ASP A 59 -10.11 11.14 8.67
C ASP A 59 -9.09 11.84 7.75
N LEU A 60 -7.83 11.99 8.20
CA LEU A 60 -6.76 12.67 7.48
C LEU A 60 -5.79 11.68 6.80
N PRO A 61 -5.16 12.10 5.67
CA PRO A 61 -4.27 11.26 4.87
C PRO A 61 -3.08 10.64 5.61
N LEU A 62 -2.45 11.40 6.53
CA LEU A 62 -1.28 10.91 7.26
C LEU A 62 -1.59 9.69 8.12
N ALA A 63 -2.63 9.75 8.96
CA ALA A 63 -3.02 8.63 9.81
C ALA A 63 -3.42 7.41 8.97
N ARG A 64 -4.07 7.63 7.83
CA ARG A 64 -4.43 6.58 6.86
C ARG A 64 -3.20 5.89 6.25
N THR A 65 -2.13 6.66 6.02
CA THR A 65 -0.82 6.14 5.59
C THR A 65 -0.13 5.38 6.71
N PHE A 66 -0.17 5.90 7.95
CA PHE A 66 0.36 5.19 9.11
C PHE A 66 -0.33 3.84 9.35
N ASN A 67 -1.65 3.74 9.09
CA ASN A 67 -2.35 2.45 9.11
C ASN A 67 -1.75 1.47 8.08
N GLY A 68 -1.46 1.93 6.87
CA GLY A 68 -0.77 1.14 5.84
C GLY A 68 0.64 0.71 6.28
N CYS A 69 1.44 1.63 6.81
CA CYS A 69 2.77 1.33 7.38
C CYS A 69 2.69 0.32 8.53
N TYR A 70 1.70 0.42 9.40
CA TYR A 70 1.49 -0.52 10.49
C TYR A 70 1.15 -1.91 9.97
N ALA A 71 0.20 -2.02 9.03
CA ALA A 71 -0.14 -3.29 8.41
C ALA A 71 1.06 -3.90 7.68
N LEU A 72 1.84 -3.10 6.95
CA LEU A 72 3.09 -3.53 6.33
C LEU A 72 4.10 -4.06 7.36
N THR A 73 4.23 -3.40 8.51
CA THR A 73 5.23 -3.73 9.53
C THR A 73 4.85 -4.93 10.38
N TYR A 74 3.58 -5.08 10.74
CA TYR A 74 3.15 -5.93 11.87
C TYR A 74 2.21 -7.07 11.47
N SER A 75 1.95 -7.28 10.18
CA SER A 75 1.05 -8.37 9.73
C SER A 75 1.68 -9.76 9.76
N ALA A 76 3.01 -9.90 9.89
CA ALA A 76 3.65 -11.19 10.16
C ALA A 76 3.56 -11.58 11.64
N GLN A 77 3.50 -12.88 11.95
CA GLN A 77 3.61 -13.35 13.34
C GLN A 77 4.99 -13.02 13.92
N ASP A 78 6.03 -13.37 13.17
CA ASP A 78 7.44 -13.11 13.40
C ASP A 78 7.90 -11.81 12.73
N TYR A 79 7.11 -10.74 12.86
CA TYR A 79 7.33 -9.48 12.15
C TYR A 79 8.73 -8.85 12.34
N LEU A 80 9.55 -9.26 13.30
CA LEU A 80 10.93 -8.80 13.46
C LEU A 80 11.92 -9.48 12.48
N ASN A 81 11.49 -10.51 11.78
CA ASN A 81 12.30 -11.26 10.83
C ASN A 81 12.40 -10.50 9.48
N ASP A 82 13.59 -9.94 9.23
CA ASP A 82 13.92 -9.14 8.04
C ASP A 82 14.78 -9.92 7.03
N ALA A 83 14.90 -11.24 7.20
CA ALA A 83 15.72 -12.06 6.32
C ALA A 83 15.00 -12.36 4.99
N TRP A 84 15.79 -12.52 3.92
CA TRP A 84 15.27 -12.76 2.57
C TRP A 84 15.10 -14.25 2.25
N ASP A 85 15.47 -15.13 3.16
CA ASP A 85 15.57 -16.57 2.94
C ASP A 85 14.24 -17.32 3.16
N ALA A 86 14.06 -18.40 2.39
CA ALA A 86 12.91 -19.29 2.53
C ALA A 86 13.01 -20.06 3.87
N PRO A 87 11.88 -20.33 4.57
CA PRO A 87 10.50 -20.35 4.05
C PRO A 87 9.64 -19.09 4.34
N GLN A 88 10.20 -17.89 4.21
CA GLN A 88 9.47 -16.64 4.47
C GLN A 88 8.53 -16.21 3.33
N ASN A 89 7.52 -15.40 3.67
CA ASN A 89 6.68 -14.69 2.71
C ASN A 89 6.81 -13.16 2.86
N ILE A 90 6.12 -12.43 1.99
CA ILE A 90 6.24 -10.96 1.92
C ILE A 90 5.80 -10.24 3.19
N LEU A 91 5.04 -10.87 4.09
CA LEU A 91 4.69 -10.25 5.37
C LEU A 91 5.91 -10.07 6.28
N GLN A 92 6.91 -10.96 6.19
CA GLN A 92 8.15 -10.84 6.96
C GLN A 92 9.08 -9.78 6.37
N TRP A 93 9.48 -9.97 5.10
CA TRP A 93 10.51 -9.12 4.48
C TRP A 93 9.97 -7.83 3.86
N GLY A 94 8.66 -7.72 3.60
CA GLY A 94 8.06 -6.59 2.87
C GLY A 94 8.31 -5.23 3.51
N ARG A 95 8.29 -5.16 4.84
CA ARG A 95 8.62 -3.92 5.57
C ARG A 95 10.04 -3.43 5.26
N ARG A 96 11.02 -4.35 5.21
CA ARG A 96 12.42 -4.04 4.91
C ARG A 96 12.55 -3.61 3.46
N PHE A 97 11.92 -4.36 2.55
CA PHE A 97 11.90 -4.05 1.13
C PHE A 97 11.43 -2.61 0.87
N VAL A 98 10.30 -2.22 1.45
CA VAL A 98 9.75 -0.86 1.29
C VAL A 98 10.69 0.19 1.91
N ARG A 99 11.18 -0.03 3.13
CA ARG A 99 12.11 0.88 3.82
C ARG A 99 13.43 1.12 3.09
N GLU A 100 13.96 0.09 2.44
CA GLU A 100 15.23 0.17 1.70
C GLU A 100 15.03 0.71 0.27
N SER A 101 13.78 0.81 -0.20
CA SER A 101 13.45 1.25 -1.56
C SER A 101 12.89 2.67 -1.60
N ILE A 102 12.01 3.06 -0.67
CA ILE A 102 11.34 4.37 -0.72
C ILE A 102 12.11 5.37 0.13
N ASP A 103 12.68 6.39 -0.51
CA ASP A 103 13.44 7.45 0.15
C ASP A 103 12.54 8.57 0.70
N ASP A 104 11.49 8.91 -0.05
CA ASP A 104 10.64 10.07 0.24
C ASP A 104 9.17 9.78 -0.09
N LEU A 105 8.30 9.84 0.92
CA LEU A 105 6.87 9.55 0.80
C LEU A 105 6.03 10.81 0.97
N ARG A 106 5.37 11.27 -0.09
CA ARG A 106 4.71 12.59 -0.14
C ARG A 106 3.21 12.46 -0.36
N ALA A 107 2.40 13.27 0.33
CA ALA A 107 1.00 13.40 -0.02
C ALA A 107 0.76 14.46 -1.11
N LYS A 108 -0.10 14.13 -2.07
CA LYS A 108 -0.55 15.02 -3.14
C LYS A 108 -2.01 14.78 -3.50
N CYS A 109 -2.60 15.71 -4.25
CA CYS A 109 -3.97 15.56 -4.73
C CYS A 109 -4.14 14.47 -5.78
N GLY A 110 -3.14 14.32 -6.68
CA GLY A 110 -3.29 13.54 -7.90
C GLY A 110 -4.28 14.19 -8.88
N ASP A 111 -4.52 13.51 -9.99
CA ASP A 111 -5.52 13.89 -11.00
C ASP A 111 -6.67 12.88 -11.11
N GLY A 112 -6.69 11.88 -10.23
CA GLY A 112 -7.68 10.80 -10.20
C GLY A 112 -7.37 9.64 -11.14
N THR A 113 -6.20 9.61 -11.78
CA THR A 113 -5.82 8.50 -12.69
C THR A 113 -5.01 7.40 -12.02
N ALA A 114 -4.41 7.67 -10.85
CA ALA A 114 -3.62 6.74 -10.07
C ALA A 114 -3.79 7.01 -8.57
N ASP A 115 -3.52 5.98 -7.77
CA ASP A 115 -3.57 6.04 -6.31
C ASP A 115 -2.20 6.40 -5.71
N ALA A 116 -1.11 6.00 -6.39
CA ALA A 116 0.25 6.41 -6.10
C ALA A 116 1.09 6.51 -7.38
N SER A 117 2.29 7.09 -7.28
CA SER A 117 3.29 7.04 -8.34
C SER A 117 4.72 7.18 -7.80
N GLU A 118 5.62 6.37 -8.35
CA GLU A 118 7.07 6.45 -8.11
C GLU A 118 7.80 7.33 -9.14
N SER A 119 8.81 8.06 -8.67
CA SER A 119 9.81 8.73 -9.52
C SER A 119 11.13 8.92 -8.79
N GLY A 120 12.14 8.14 -9.16
CA GLY A 120 13.51 8.27 -8.67
C GLY A 120 13.64 8.10 -7.15
N GLY A 121 12.91 7.14 -6.56
CA GLY A 121 12.89 6.88 -5.12
C GLY A 121 11.91 7.73 -4.32
N THR A 122 11.28 8.74 -4.95
CA THR A 122 10.14 9.47 -4.37
C THR A 122 8.85 8.75 -4.73
N VAL A 123 8.01 8.49 -3.74
CA VAL A 123 6.65 7.98 -3.93
C VAL A 123 5.64 9.05 -3.53
N GLU A 124 4.76 9.38 -4.46
CA GLU A 124 3.67 10.33 -4.26
C GLU A 124 2.37 9.55 -4.06
N LEU A 125 1.69 9.79 -2.94
CA LEU A 125 0.43 9.17 -2.57
C LEU A 125 -0.72 10.15 -2.83
N TYR A 126 -1.79 9.66 -3.46
CA TYR A 126 -2.90 10.47 -3.92
C TYR A 126 -4.20 10.20 -3.15
N LEU A 127 -5.24 11.01 -3.41
CA LEU A 127 -6.53 10.88 -2.72
C LEU A 127 -7.13 9.47 -2.78
N GLY A 128 -6.93 8.74 -3.88
CA GLY A 128 -7.41 7.38 -3.99
C GLY A 128 -6.74 6.40 -3.02
N TYR A 129 -5.41 6.50 -2.84
CA TYR A 129 -4.70 5.74 -1.81
C TYR A 129 -5.27 6.00 -0.40
N PHE A 130 -5.54 7.27 -0.05
CA PHE A 130 -6.03 7.58 1.30
C PHE A 130 -7.49 7.13 1.51
N TYR A 131 -8.36 7.32 0.52
CA TYR A 131 -9.81 7.27 0.74
C TYR A 131 -10.56 6.17 -0.02
N ASN A 132 -9.96 5.55 -1.04
CA ASN A 132 -10.56 4.44 -1.78
C ASN A 132 -9.98 3.08 -1.37
N GLU A 133 -8.73 3.07 -0.90
CA GLU A 133 -8.07 1.84 -0.47
C GLU A 133 -8.37 1.50 1.00
N ALA A 134 -8.52 0.21 1.27
CA ALA A 134 -8.50 -0.33 2.63
C ALA A 134 -7.07 -0.47 3.14
N VAL A 135 -6.89 -0.61 4.46
CA VAL A 135 -5.56 -0.70 5.08
C VAL A 135 -4.63 -1.78 4.47
N PRO A 136 -5.08 -3.03 4.19
CA PRO A 136 -4.20 -4.00 3.52
C PRO A 136 -3.84 -3.63 2.07
N GLU A 137 -4.70 -2.91 1.36
CA GLU A 137 -4.43 -2.39 0.00
C GLU A 137 -3.41 -1.25 0.08
N ARG A 138 -3.54 -0.33 1.04
CA ARG A 138 -2.51 0.71 1.29
C ARG A 138 -1.14 0.14 1.58
N ALA A 139 -1.07 -0.95 2.32
CA ALA A 139 0.20 -1.63 2.59
C ALA A 139 0.78 -2.31 1.34
N SER A 140 -0.07 -2.88 0.49
CA SER A 140 0.35 -3.51 -0.76
C SER A 140 0.74 -2.51 -1.84
N THR A 141 0.07 -1.35 -1.91
CA THR A 141 0.48 -0.21 -2.75
C THR A 141 1.89 0.27 -2.38
N LEU A 142 2.28 0.30 -1.11
CA LEU A 142 3.67 0.62 -0.76
C LEU A 142 4.66 -0.42 -1.29
N CYS A 143 4.29 -1.71 -1.30
CA CYS A 143 5.11 -2.77 -1.90
C CYS A 143 5.17 -2.65 -3.43
N HIS A 144 4.08 -2.23 -4.06
CA HIS A 144 3.97 -1.93 -5.49
C HIS A 144 4.95 -0.83 -5.89
N GLU A 145 4.87 0.33 -5.23
CA GLU A 145 5.73 1.47 -5.57
C GLU A 145 7.20 1.20 -5.26
N ALA A 146 7.51 0.49 -4.16
CA ALA A 146 8.88 0.03 -3.89
C ALA A 146 9.44 -0.85 -5.02
N ARG A 147 8.58 -1.64 -5.68
CA ARG A 147 9.00 -2.45 -6.83
C ARG A 147 9.33 -1.60 -8.05
N HIS A 148 8.63 -0.49 -8.27
CA HIS A 148 8.99 0.49 -9.30
C HIS A 148 10.35 1.13 -9.04
N VAL A 149 10.66 1.52 -7.78
CA VAL A 149 12.00 2.04 -7.43
C VAL A 149 13.10 1.02 -7.80
N GLY A 150 12.83 -0.27 -7.62
CA GLY A 150 13.71 -1.37 -8.04
C GLY A 150 13.90 -1.54 -9.56
N GLY A 151 13.39 -0.61 -10.38
CA GLY A 151 13.57 -0.59 -11.84
C GLY A 151 12.63 -1.52 -12.60
N LYS A 152 11.47 -1.86 -12.02
CA LYS A 152 10.49 -2.76 -12.63
C LYS A 152 9.23 -2.00 -13.03
N PRO A 153 9.16 -1.48 -14.27
CA PRO A 153 7.98 -0.81 -14.77
C PRO A 153 6.87 -1.82 -15.12
N HIS A 154 5.66 -1.35 -15.37
CA HIS A 154 4.67 -2.16 -16.08
C HIS A 154 5.09 -2.38 -17.54
N ASN A 155 5.02 -3.61 -18.02
CA ASN A 155 5.51 -4.01 -19.35
C ASN A 155 4.40 -4.49 -20.29
N ALA A 156 3.13 -4.40 -19.88
CA ALA A 156 2.02 -4.89 -20.67
C ALA A 156 0.77 -3.99 -20.57
N LYS A 157 -0.24 -4.35 -21.37
CA LYS A 157 -1.57 -3.75 -21.32
C LYS A 157 -2.50 -4.54 -20.42
N PHE A 158 -3.38 -3.85 -19.72
CA PHE A 158 -4.43 -4.49 -18.94
C PHE A 158 -5.30 -5.40 -19.82
N PRO A 159 -5.68 -6.60 -19.32
CA PRO A 159 -6.49 -7.55 -20.06
C PRO A 159 -7.89 -6.99 -20.34
N SER A 160 -8.60 -7.65 -21.25
CA SER A 160 -9.99 -7.31 -21.56
C SER A 160 -10.86 -7.39 -20.29
N GLY A 161 -11.73 -6.40 -20.07
CA GLY A 161 -12.59 -6.33 -18.89
C GLY A 161 -11.91 -5.85 -17.62
N SER A 162 -10.60 -5.53 -17.65
CA SER A 162 -9.88 -5.04 -16.47
C SER A 162 -10.50 -3.77 -15.89
N VAL A 163 -10.75 -3.80 -14.58
CA VAL A 163 -11.21 -2.64 -13.80
C VAL A 163 -10.16 -1.52 -13.68
N TYR A 164 -8.89 -1.81 -13.97
CA TYR A 164 -7.81 -0.82 -13.99
C TYR A 164 -7.67 -0.08 -15.33
N GLY A 165 -8.51 -0.43 -16.32
CA GLY A 165 -8.57 0.23 -17.62
C GLY A 165 -8.12 -0.66 -18.76
N ALA A 166 -8.97 -1.62 -19.12
CA ALA A 166 -8.74 -2.57 -20.23
C ALA A 166 -8.08 -1.93 -21.47
N GLY A 167 -7.00 -2.55 -21.96
CA GLY A 167 -6.26 -2.11 -23.14
C GLY A 167 -5.31 -0.93 -22.94
N LYS A 168 -5.30 -0.29 -21.77
CA LYS A 168 -4.29 0.72 -21.40
C LYS A 168 -3.00 0.04 -20.95
N ASN A 169 -1.87 0.73 -21.10
CA ASN A 169 -0.61 0.32 -20.49
C ASN A 169 -0.72 0.44 -18.96
N GLY A 170 -0.12 -0.49 -18.23
CA GLY A 170 -0.14 -0.50 -16.78
C GLY A 170 -0.23 -1.89 -16.15
N ALA A 171 -0.24 -2.96 -16.95
CA ALA A 171 -0.23 -4.32 -16.45
C ALA A 171 1.18 -4.90 -16.38
N ASP A 172 1.32 -5.94 -15.56
CA ASP A 172 2.43 -6.87 -15.68
C ASP A 172 2.09 -7.93 -16.73
N SER A 173 3.08 -8.42 -17.48
CA SER A 173 2.84 -9.38 -18.57
C SER A 173 2.27 -10.71 -18.08
N ASP A 174 2.79 -11.17 -16.94
CA ASP A 174 2.51 -12.45 -16.29
C ASP A 174 3.11 -12.44 -14.88
N TRP A 175 2.92 -13.52 -14.12
CA TRP A 175 3.47 -13.66 -12.76
C TRP A 175 5.00 -13.74 -12.73
N ASP A 176 5.60 -14.37 -13.72
CA ASP A 176 7.05 -14.65 -13.79
C ASP A 176 7.86 -13.37 -14.06
N TYR A 177 7.22 -12.35 -14.64
CA TYR A 177 7.78 -11.01 -14.75
C TYR A 177 8.18 -10.41 -13.38
N GLN A 178 7.48 -10.82 -12.31
CA GLN A 178 7.71 -10.38 -10.94
C GLN A 178 7.68 -8.83 -10.85
N GLY A 179 6.68 -8.22 -11.48
CA GLY A 179 6.49 -6.77 -11.52
C GLY A 179 5.82 -6.24 -10.26
N ALA A 180 5.35 -4.99 -10.33
CA ALA A 180 4.76 -4.31 -9.17
C ALA A 180 3.42 -4.94 -8.75
N TRP A 181 2.59 -5.40 -9.71
CA TRP A 181 1.34 -6.08 -9.40
C TRP A 181 1.55 -7.46 -8.75
N THR A 182 2.66 -8.15 -9.05
CA THR A 182 3.03 -9.39 -8.35
C THR A 182 3.25 -9.15 -6.85
N TYR A 183 3.88 -8.03 -6.49
CA TYR A 183 4.18 -7.70 -5.09
C TYR A 183 2.93 -7.23 -4.35
N ASP A 184 2.10 -6.44 -5.03
CA ASP A 184 0.80 -6.00 -4.54
C ASP A 184 -0.14 -7.19 -4.23
N ALA A 185 -0.31 -8.08 -5.22
CA ALA A 185 -1.09 -9.32 -5.07
C ALA A 185 -0.47 -10.23 -4.01
N GLY A 186 0.87 -10.35 -3.97
CA GLY A 186 1.58 -11.16 -3.00
C GLY A 186 1.32 -10.72 -1.56
N PHE A 187 1.40 -9.41 -1.28
CA PHE A 187 1.16 -8.88 0.06
C PHE A 187 -0.27 -9.14 0.50
N THR A 188 -1.25 -8.76 -0.33
CA THR A 188 -2.67 -8.93 -0.01
C THR A 188 -3.09 -10.40 0.11
N ALA A 189 -2.49 -11.29 -0.69
CA ALA A 189 -2.71 -12.73 -0.59
C ALA A 189 -2.24 -13.29 0.77
N TRP A 190 -0.98 -13.04 1.15
CA TRP A 190 -0.45 -13.52 2.42
C TRP A 190 -1.11 -12.85 3.62
N TYR A 191 -1.43 -11.56 3.53
CA TYR A 191 -2.24 -10.88 4.54
C TYR A 191 -3.58 -11.60 4.73
N GLY A 192 -4.23 -11.98 3.63
CA GLY A 192 -5.48 -12.71 3.65
C GLY A 192 -5.39 -14.12 4.26
N VAL A 193 -4.26 -14.81 4.12
CA VAL A 193 -4.08 -16.18 4.63
C VAL A 193 -3.50 -16.19 6.05
N GLU A 194 -2.42 -15.45 6.29
CA GLU A 194 -1.59 -15.51 7.50
C GLU A 194 -1.56 -14.22 8.33
N GLY A 195 -2.19 -13.14 7.84
CA GLY A 195 -2.19 -11.84 8.50
C GLY A 195 -2.48 -11.92 10.00
N ALA A 196 -1.58 -11.35 10.79
CA ALA A 196 -1.63 -11.21 12.23
C ALA A 196 -2.13 -9.81 12.63
N ARG A 197 -2.57 -9.66 13.90
CA ARG A 197 -3.02 -8.37 14.48
C ARG A 197 -4.09 -7.68 13.62
N THR A 198 -4.98 -8.49 13.08
CA THR A 198 -6.06 -8.08 12.19
C THR A 198 -7.30 -8.93 12.45
N THR A 199 -8.40 -8.61 11.77
CA THR A 199 -9.68 -9.30 11.90
C THR A 199 -9.91 -10.29 10.76
N SER A 200 -10.75 -11.29 10.99
CA SER A 200 -11.16 -12.23 9.92
C SER A 200 -11.84 -11.53 8.75
N ALA A 201 -12.52 -10.40 8.99
CA ALA A 201 -13.13 -9.58 7.95
C ALA A 201 -12.05 -8.93 7.06
N LEU A 202 -11.02 -8.33 7.66
CA LEU A 202 -9.91 -7.73 6.90
C LEU A 202 -9.06 -8.78 6.18
N LYS A 203 -8.87 -9.98 6.76
CA LYS A 203 -8.25 -11.10 6.03
C LYS A 203 -9.07 -11.52 4.80
N THR A 204 -10.39 -11.53 4.94
CA THR A 204 -11.28 -11.81 3.80
C THR A 204 -11.17 -10.73 2.73
N LEU A 205 -11.12 -9.46 3.13
CA LEU A 205 -10.89 -8.33 2.23
C LEU A 205 -9.53 -8.42 1.52
N GLY A 206 -8.46 -8.79 2.23
CA GLY A 206 -7.14 -9.03 1.64
C GLY A 206 -7.17 -10.07 0.52
N ARG A 207 -7.86 -11.21 0.72
CA ARG A 207 -8.05 -12.21 -0.34
C ARG A 207 -8.85 -11.66 -1.52
N GLN A 208 -9.88 -10.86 -1.26
CA GLN A 208 -10.69 -10.22 -2.31
C GLN A 208 -9.86 -9.22 -3.14
N ILE A 209 -9.02 -8.41 -2.50
CA ILE A 209 -8.09 -7.49 -3.16
C ILE A 209 -7.07 -8.28 -4.00
N ALA A 210 -6.45 -9.31 -3.42
CA ALA A 210 -5.51 -10.16 -4.15
C ALA A 210 -6.15 -10.75 -5.41
N ASN A 211 -7.35 -11.32 -5.30
CA ASN A 211 -8.08 -11.85 -6.44
C ASN A 211 -8.49 -10.76 -7.44
N LYS A 212 -8.86 -9.55 -6.99
CA LYS A 212 -9.11 -8.41 -7.90
C LYS A 212 -7.84 -8.11 -8.72
N ILE A 213 -6.67 -8.06 -8.10
CA ILE A 213 -5.40 -7.79 -8.79
C ILE A 213 -5.07 -8.92 -9.76
N LEU A 214 -5.05 -10.18 -9.31
CA LEU A 214 -4.74 -11.36 -10.14
C LEU A 214 -5.61 -11.41 -11.40
N ASN A 215 -6.90 -11.08 -11.28
CA ASN A 215 -7.85 -11.11 -12.38
C ASN A 215 -7.78 -9.90 -13.33
N ASN A 216 -7.19 -8.78 -12.92
CA ASN A 216 -7.31 -7.52 -13.67
C ASN A 216 -5.98 -6.84 -14.01
N ALA A 217 -4.87 -7.22 -13.38
CA ALA A 217 -3.62 -6.49 -13.47
C ALA A 217 -2.51 -7.21 -14.25
N PHE A 218 -2.80 -8.42 -14.76
CA PHE A 218 -1.88 -9.22 -15.56
C PHE A 218 -2.43 -9.42 -16.98
N ALA A 219 -1.60 -9.22 -18.00
CA ALA A 219 -2.00 -9.50 -19.38
C ALA A 219 -2.30 -10.99 -19.61
N THR A 220 -1.50 -11.85 -18.96
CA THR A 220 -1.75 -13.29 -18.84
C THR A 220 -2.09 -13.61 -17.40
N HIS A 221 -3.32 -14.09 -17.16
CA HIS A 221 -3.74 -14.50 -15.82
C HIS A 221 -2.80 -15.57 -15.26
N PRO A 222 -2.36 -15.47 -13.99
CA PRO A 222 -1.35 -16.34 -13.41
C PRO A 222 -1.81 -17.78 -13.12
N GLY A 223 -3.10 -18.06 -13.33
CA GLY A 223 -3.68 -19.41 -13.25
C GLY A 223 -4.14 -19.86 -11.86
N PHE A 224 -4.08 -18.99 -10.86
CA PHE A 224 -4.55 -19.26 -9.50
C PHE A 224 -5.34 -18.09 -8.91
N ASN A 225 -6.08 -18.36 -7.84
CA ASN A 225 -6.76 -17.39 -6.98
C ASN A 225 -6.44 -17.76 -5.51
N VAL A 226 -6.66 -16.81 -4.61
CA VAL A 226 -6.42 -16.89 -3.15
C VAL A 226 -7.68 -17.22 -2.39
#